data_AF-A0A7L0M080-F1
#
_entry.id   AF-A0A7L0M080-F1
#
_cell.length_a   1.000
_cell.length_b   1.000
_cell.length_c   1.000
_cell.angle_alpha   90.00
_cell.angle_beta   90.00
_cell.angle_gamma   90.00
#
_symmetry.space_group_name_H-M   'P 1'
#
loop_
_entity.id
_entity.type
_entity.pdbx_description
1 polymer ?
#
loop_
_entity_poly.entity_id
_entity_poly.type
_entity_poly.pdbx_seq_one_letter_code
_entity_poly.pdbx_strand_id
1 'polypeptide(L)'
;NEIHVEPLSSGILCSQVDNCHENSAKRAHKCEDSFHNFQSVFKRHLKSKRAKLNSCPAGPGMRVDQERMTEFKKLQKKLTALKNCCSKTQKYNVLVTVVHPCHIKEIQVKTRPKSSCKVPVATVVVIDQSEIERKVVLWRGAAFWSLTVFPGDIALLTDIVMYENLWCGEIMLQSTFTSQLLNLG
;
A
#
# COMPACT_ATOMS: atom_id res chain seq x y z
N ASN A 1 -20.51 48.78 20.65
CA ASN A 1 -20.81 47.89 19.51
C ASN A 1 -19.82 46.75 19.49
N GLU A 2 -20.22 45.60 20.04
CA GLU A 2 -19.52 44.33 19.87
C GLU A 2 -19.57 43.89 18.41
N ILE A 3 -18.48 43.34 17.90
CA ILE A 3 -18.42 42.71 16.58
C ILE A 3 -18.36 41.20 16.82
N HIS A 4 -19.47 40.53 16.54
CA HIS A 4 -19.66 39.09 16.61
C HIS A 4 -19.02 38.42 15.39
N VAL A 5 -18.20 37.39 15.60
CA VAL A 5 -17.54 36.62 14.53
C VAL A 5 -18.24 35.27 14.41
N GLU A 6 -18.90 35.01 13.28
CA GLU A 6 -19.40 33.68 12.91
C GLU A 6 -18.53 33.06 11.82
N PRO A 7 -18.12 31.78 11.95
CA PRO A 7 -17.48 31.04 10.87
C PRO A 7 -18.54 30.31 10.04
N LEU A 8 -18.79 30.79 8.82
CA LEU A 8 -19.59 30.07 7.83
C LEU A 8 -18.69 29.22 6.94
N SER A 9 -18.66 27.93 7.23
CA SER A 9 -18.13 26.89 6.35
C SER A 9 -19.02 26.75 5.12
N SER A 10 -18.49 27.04 3.94
CA SER A 10 -19.09 26.63 2.67
C SER A 10 -18.01 26.09 1.75
N GLY A 11 -18.17 24.82 1.38
CA GLY A 11 -17.20 24.00 0.66
C GLY A 11 -16.86 24.53 -0.73
N ILE A 12 -15.66 24.18 -1.17
CA ILE A 12 -15.15 24.50 -2.50
C ILE A 12 -15.65 23.41 -3.46
N LEU A 13 -16.57 23.78 -4.34
CA LEU A 13 -16.99 22.96 -5.48
C LEU A 13 -16.18 23.42 -6.70
N CYS A 14 -15.25 22.59 -7.19
CA CYS A 14 -14.49 22.89 -8.40
C CYS A 14 -15.26 22.38 -9.63
N SER A 15 -15.84 23.28 -10.42
CA SER A 15 -16.28 22.99 -11.78
C SER A 15 -15.14 23.29 -12.76
N GLN A 16 -14.79 22.30 -13.56
CA GLN A 16 -13.81 22.40 -14.65
C GLN A 16 -14.53 22.93 -15.90
N VAL A 17 -14.03 24.02 -16.46
CA VAL A 17 -14.48 24.54 -17.76
C VAL A 17 -13.42 24.17 -18.79
N ASP A 18 -13.81 23.31 -19.73
CA ASP A 18 -13.06 23.05 -20.95
C ASP A 18 -13.13 24.27 -21.87
N ASN A 19 -11.98 24.71 -22.36
CA ASN A 19 -11.93 25.45 -23.62
C ASN A 19 -10.61 25.16 -24.34
N CYS A 20 -10.71 24.45 -25.47
CA CYS A 20 -9.64 24.37 -26.46
C CYS A 20 -9.59 25.69 -27.22
N HIS A 21 -8.40 26.24 -27.47
CA HIS A 21 -8.05 26.79 -28.78
C HIS A 21 -6.53 27.00 -28.92
N GLU A 22 -6.06 26.65 -30.11
CA GLU A 22 -4.68 26.71 -30.59
C GLU A 22 -4.02 28.08 -30.47
N ASN A 23 -2.69 28.09 -30.29
CA ASN A 23 -1.80 28.78 -31.21
C ASN A 23 -0.35 28.31 -31.06
N SER A 24 0.30 28.07 -32.20
CA SER A 24 1.70 27.67 -32.32
C SER A 24 2.65 28.87 -32.17
N ALA A 25 3.84 28.67 -31.60
CA ALA A 25 5.11 29.26 -32.07
C ALA A 25 6.36 28.77 -31.30
N LYS A 26 7.21 28.03 -32.02
CA LYS A 26 8.71 28.01 -32.13
C LYS A 26 9.64 28.30 -30.93
N ARG A 27 10.70 27.46 -30.87
CA ARG A 27 11.84 27.32 -29.91
C ARG A 27 12.72 28.56 -29.69
N ALA A 28 13.41 28.61 -28.54
CA ALA A 28 14.88 28.75 -28.45
C ALA A 28 15.44 28.38 -27.04
N HIS A 29 16.56 27.66 -27.01
CA HIS A 29 17.43 27.42 -25.85
C HIS A 29 18.30 28.66 -25.54
N LYS A 30 18.57 28.96 -24.26
CA LYS A 30 19.94 29.14 -23.70
C LYS A 30 19.94 29.49 -22.20
N CYS A 31 21.06 29.10 -21.58
CA CYS A 31 21.47 29.19 -20.18
C CYS A 31 22.27 30.47 -19.88
N GLU A 32 22.56 30.70 -18.59
CA GLU A 32 23.37 31.72 -17.89
C GLU A 32 22.66 33.02 -17.54
N ASP A 33 23.02 33.79 -16.50
CA ASP A 33 23.65 33.61 -15.18
C ASP A 33 23.56 35.04 -14.56
N SER A 34 23.73 35.16 -13.26
CA SER A 34 23.86 36.41 -12.47
C SER A 34 22.59 37.24 -12.22
N PHE A 35 22.19 37.31 -10.94
CA PHE A 35 21.55 38.50 -10.39
C PHE A 35 22.15 38.88 -9.04
N HIS A 36 22.52 40.15 -8.99
CA HIS A 36 23.17 40.85 -7.90
C HIS A 36 22.21 41.15 -6.74
N ASN A 37 22.79 41.09 -5.54
CA ASN A 37 22.53 41.88 -4.34
C ASN A 37 21.25 42.72 -4.29
N PHE A 38 20.37 42.37 -3.34
CA PHE A 38 19.65 43.37 -2.56
C PHE A 38 19.86 43.11 -1.06
N GLN A 39 20.54 44.05 -0.42
CA GLN A 39 20.61 44.18 1.03
C GLN A 39 19.21 44.39 1.60
N SER A 40 18.84 43.60 2.60
CA SER A 40 17.80 43.98 3.56
C SER A 40 18.35 43.79 4.97
N VAL A 41 18.61 44.93 5.61
CA VAL A 41 18.94 45.04 7.02
C VAL A 41 17.66 44.80 7.80
N PHE A 42 17.51 43.59 8.36
CA PHE A 42 16.71 43.38 9.56
C PHE A 42 17.48 42.49 10.52
N LYS A 43 18.35 43.13 11.32
CA LYS A 43 18.91 42.51 12.52
C LYS A 43 17.77 42.27 13.50
N ARG A 44 17.23 41.05 13.51
CA ARG A 44 16.44 40.55 14.64
C ARG A 44 17.15 39.32 15.19
N HIS A 45 17.70 39.49 16.38
CA HIS A 45 18.47 38.53 17.16
C HIS A 45 17.69 37.20 17.26
N LEU A 46 18.03 36.20 16.45
CA LEU A 46 17.55 34.84 16.63
C LEU A 46 18.30 34.25 17.83
N LYS A 47 17.70 34.37 19.03
CA LYS A 47 18.08 33.49 20.14
C LYS A 47 17.73 32.06 19.70
N SER A 48 18.76 31.28 19.38
CA SER A 48 18.65 29.83 19.21
C SER A 48 18.01 29.25 20.47
N LYS A 49 16.74 28.86 20.39
CA LYS A 49 16.08 28.09 21.43
C LYS A 49 16.44 26.64 21.16
N ARG A 50 17.63 26.22 21.64
CA ARG A 50 18.02 24.81 21.69
C ARG A 50 16.91 24.06 22.44
N ALA A 51 16.13 23.26 21.74
CA ALA A 51 15.19 22.36 22.37
C ALA A 51 16.02 21.39 23.22
N LYS A 52 15.88 21.51 24.54
CA LYS A 52 16.43 20.56 25.48
C LYS A 52 15.63 19.27 25.26
N LEU A 53 16.25 18.28 24.61
CA LEU A 53 15.76 16.90 24.64
C LEU A 53 15.81 16.46 26.10
N ASN A 54 14.68 16.63 26.79
CA ASN A 54 14.46 15.91 28.03
C ASN A 54 14.24 14.47 27.61
N SER A 55 15.28 13.64 27.69
CA SER A 55 15.11 12.19 27.67
C SER A 55 14.19 11.84 28.84
N CYS A 56 12.94 11.48 28.53
CA CYS A 56 12.09 10.85 29.53
C CYS A 56 12.82 9.57 30.00
N PRO A 57 12.99 9.37 31.31
CA PRO A 57 13.52 8.10 31.80
C PRO A 57 12.61 6.99 31.29
N ALA A 58 13.23 5.90 30.83
CA ALA A 58 12.54 4.72 30.32
C ALA A 58 11.40 4.36 31.27
N GLY A 59 10.17 4.60 30.83
CA GLY A 59 8.98 4.14 31.54
C GLY A 59 9.03 2.61 31.65
N PRO A 60 8.46 2.03 32.71
CA PRO A 60 8.54 0.60 32.95
C PRO A 60 7.82 -0.15 31.83
N GLY A 61 8.61 -0.64 30.87
CA GLY A 61 8.23 -1.58 29.83
C GLY A 61 7.16 -1.06 28.88
N MET A 62 7.52 -0.87 27.61
CA MET A 62 6.57 -1.20 26.56
C MET A 62 6.19 -2.66 26.77
N ARG A 63 5.09 -2.92 27.49
CA ARG A 63 4.40 -4.21 27.41
C ARG A 63 3.88 -4.26 25.99
N VAL A 64 4.75 -4.68 25.06
CA VAL A 64 4.31 -5.31 23.83
C VAL A 64 3.37 -6.38 24.32
N ASP A 65 2.09 -6.17 24.02
CA ASP A 65 0.98 -6.97 24.49
C ASP A 65 1.33 -8.45 24.37
N GLN A 66 1.62 -9.06 25.52
CA GLN A 66 2.29 -10.36 25.57
C GLN A 66 1.43 -11.42 24.88
N GLU A 67 0.12 -11.20 24.86
CA GLU A 67 -0.87 -11.95 24.11
C GLU A 67 -0.60 -11.91 22.59
N ARG A 68 -0.53 -10.71 21.98
CA ARG A 68 -0.19 -10.55 20.55
C ARG A 68 1.14 -11.20 20.18
N MET A 69 2.13 -11.13 21.06
CA MET A 69 3.42 -11.78 20.84
C MET A 69 3.32 -13.31 20.89
N THR A 70 2.44 -13.87 21.73
CA THR A 70 2.17 -15.33 21.74
C THR A 70 1.38 -15.78 20.52
N GLU A 71 0.42 -14.98 20.04
CA GLU A 71 -0.32 -15.27 18.81
C GLU A 71 0.59 -15.29 17.59
N PHE A 72 1.47 -14.29 17.47
CA PHE A 72 2.47 -14.25 16.41
C PHE A 72 3.39 -15.47 16.46
N LYS A 73 3.85 -15.88 17.65
CA LYS A 73 4.66 -17.11 17.82
C LYS A 73 3.91 -18.37 17.42
N LYS A 74 2.60 -18.47 17.70
CA LYS A 74 1.75 -19.58 17.24
C LYS A 74 1.63 -19.58 15.72
N LEU A 75 1.53 -18.39 15.12
CA LEU A 75 1.42 -18.23 13.67
C LEU A 75 2.74 -18.56 12.96
N GLN A 76 3.87 -18.16 13.54
CA GLN A 76 5.22 -18.47 13.04
C GLN A 76 5.44 -19.98 12.91
N LYS A 77 4.96 -20.78 13.89
CA LYS A 77 5.02 -22.25 13.85
C LYS A 77 4.14 -22.87 12.75
N LYS A 78 3.23 -22.10 12.15
CA LYS A 78 2.32 -22.54 11.08
C LYS A 78 2.75 -22.01 9.70
N LEU A 79 3.88 -21.31 9.60
CA LEU A 79 4.35 -20.79 8.32
C LEU A 79 4.79 -21.93 7.42
N THR A 80 4.33 -21.89 6.18
CA THR A 80 4.64 -22.85 5.13
C THR A 80 5.50 -22.16 4.08
N ALA A 81 6.57 -22.81 3.63
CA ALA A 81 7.34 -22.33 2.49
C ALA A 81 6.54 -22.50 1.18
N LEU A 82 6.68 -21.57 0.23
CA LEU A 82 5.94 -21.55 -1.03
C LEU A 82 6.08 -22.85 -1.82
N LYS A 83 7.28 -23.47 -1.82
CA LYS A 83 7.51 -24.79 -2.46
C LYS A 83 6.60 -25.91 -1.93
N ASN A 84 6.08 -25.78 -0.70
CA ASN A 84 5.23 -26.78 -0.05
C ASN A 84 3.72 -26.46 -0.19
N CYS A 85 3.34 -25.35 -0.82
CA CYS A 85 1.94 -24.99 -1.04
C CYS A 85 1.36 -25.70 -2.28
N CYS A 86 1.10 -27.01 -2.15
CA CYS A 86 0.77 -27.89 -3.28
C CYS A 86 -0.60 -28.58 -3.20
N SER A 87 -1.28 -28.56 -2.05
CA SER A 87 -2.61 -29.16 -1.88
C SER A 87 -3.74 -28.13 -1.99
N LYS A 88 -4.81 -28.47 -2.73
CA LYS A 88 -6.03 -27.65 -2.91
C LYS A 88 -6.93 -27.63 -1.67
N THR A 89 -6.82 -28.61 -0.78
CA THR A 89 -7.71 -28.76 0.38
C THR A 89 -7.18 -28.04 1.63
N GLN A 90 -5.94 -27.57 1.57
CA GLN A 90 -5.25 -26.97 2.70
C GLN A 90 -5.15 -25.45 2.56
N LYS A 91 -5.31 -24.77 3.69
CA LYS A 91 -5.00 -23.35 3.85
C LYS A 91 -3.56 -23.20 4.36
N TYR A 92 -2.86 -22.22 3.83
CA TYR A 92 -1.47 -21.93 4.16
C TYR A 92 -1.34 -20.54 4.75
N ASN A 93 -0.35 -20.40 5.62
CA ASN A 93 0.17 -19.11 6.06
C ASN A 93 1.60 -19.00 5.54
N VAL A 94 1.93 -17.93 4.84
CA VAL A 94 3.24 -17.75 4.19
C VAL A 94 3.82 -16.39 4.56
N LEU A 95 5.15 -16.36 4.77
CA LEU A 95 5.91 -15.13 4.92
C LEU A 95 6.75 -14.97 3.66
N VAL A 96 6.56 -13.87 2.95
CA VAL A 96 7.06 -13.68 1.59
C VAL A 96 7.57 -12.27 1.39
N THR A 97 8.42 -12.07 0.38
CA THR A 97 8.79 -10.76 -0.16
C THR A 97 7.97 -10.51 -1.42
N VAL A 98 7.44 -9.29 -1.56
CA VAL A 98 6.73 -8.86 -2.76
C VAL A 98 7.75 -8.61 -3.86
N VAL A 99 7.62 -9.32 -4.99
CA VAL A 99 8.46 -9.09 -6.17
C VAL A 99 7.86 -7.98 -7.01
N HIS A 100 6.57 -8.10 -7.35
CA HIS A 100 5.85 -7.02 -8.04
C HIS A 100 4.32 -7.17 -7.86
N PRO A 101 3.63 -6.09 -7.45
CA PRO A 101 2.18 -6.03 -7.52
C PRO A 101 1.70 -5.79 -8.95
N CYS A 102 0.52 -6.30 -9.31
CA CYS A 102 -0.16 -6.00 -10.57
C CYS A 102 -1.34 -5.04 -10.34
N HIS A 103 -1.73 -4.33 -11.41
CA HIS A 103 -2.91 -3.46 -11.40
C HIS A 103 -4.21 -4.24 -11.11
N ILE A 104 -5.09 -3.62 -10.32
CA ILE A 104 -6.44 -4.12 -10.08
C ILE A 104 -7.24 -4.11 -11.38
N LYS A 105 -7.97 -5.20 -11.63
CA LYS A 105 -8.92 -5.34 -12.74
C LYS A 105 -10.29 -5.69 -12.19
N GLU A 106 -11.34 -5.09 -12.74
CA GLU A 106 -12.71 -5.56 -12.50
C GLU A 106 -13.05 -6.68 -13.47
N ILE A 107 -13.41 -7.85 -12.94
CA ILE A 107 -13.88 -8.98 -13.74
C ILE A 107 -15.38 -9.19 -13.54
N GLN A 108 -16.06 -9.57 -14.62
CA GLN A 108 -17.47 -9.90 -14.58
C GLN A 108 -17.63 -11.39 -14.21
N VAL A 109 -18.15 -11.66 -13.02
CA VAL A 109 -18.45 -13.03 -12.59
C VAL A 109 -19.85 -13.40 -13.05
N LYS A 110 -19.93 -14.39 -13.94
CA LYS A 110 -21.19 -14.95 -14.45
C LYS A 110 -21.65 -16.10 -13.56
N THR A 111 -22.27 -15.78 -12.42
CA THR A 111 -22.86 -16.81 -11.52
C THR A 111 -24.27 -17.22 -11.94
N ARG A 112 -25.02 -16.35 -12.63
CA ARG A 112 -26.39 -16.63 -13.09
C ARG A 112 -26.69 -15.89 -14.40
N PRO A 113 -27.54 -16.44 -15.30
CA PRO A 113 -27.77 -15.88 -16.64
C PRO A 113 -28.22 -14.40 -16.71
N LYS A 114 -28.74 -13.82 -15.62
CA LYS A 114 -29.27 -12.45 -15.57
C LYS A 114 -28.63 -11.55 -14.51
N SER A 115 -27.65 -12.04 -13.75
CA SER A 115 -26.95 -11.23 -12.75
C SER A 115 -25.45 -11.37 -12.95
N SER A 116 -24.84 -10.29 -13.43
CA SER A 116 -23.39 -10.19 -13.49
C SER A 116 -22.90 -9.31 -12.35
N CYS A 117 -22.08 -9.88 -11.46
CA CYS A 117 -21.40 -9.12 -10.43
C CYS A 117 -20.00 -8.77 -10.94
N LYS A 118 -19.64 -7.48 -10.92
CA LYS A 118 -18.26 -7.07 -11.14
C LYS A 118 -17.49 -7.24 -9.84
N VAL A 119 -16.34 -7.91 -9.92
CA VAL A 119 -15.50 -8.20 -8.76
C VAL A 119 -14.08 -7.72 -9.06
N PRO A 120 -13.48 -6.90 -8.19
CA PRO A 120 -12.09 -6.51 -8.34
C PRO A 120 -11.18 -7.71 -8.05
N VAL A 121 -10.15 -7.86 -8.87
CA VAL A 121 -9.11 -8.88 -8.76
C VAL A 121 -7.76 -8.23 -9.00
N ALA A 122 -6.79 -8.59 -8.18
CA ALA A 122 -5.38 -8.24 -8.40
C ALA A 122 -4.53 -9.51 -8.32
N THR A 123 -3.29 -9.40 -8.77
CA THR A 123 -2.28 -10.45 -8.57
C THR A 123 -1.03 -9.81 -8.02
N VAL A 124 -0.37 -10.48 -7.09
CA VAL A 124 0.94 -10.07 -6.58
C VAL A 124 1.88 -11.25 -6.78
N VAL A 125 3.04 -11.02 -7.37
CA VAL A 125 4.11 -12.02 -7.42
C VAL A 125 4.93 -11.90 -6.14
N VAL A 126 5.11 -13.02 -5.46
CA VAL A 126 5.81 -13.10 -4.19
C VAL A 126 6.87 -14.20 -4.25
N ILE A 127 7.93 -14.02 -3.48
CA ILE A 127 9.04 -14.97 -3.34
C ILE A 127 9.30 -15.22 -1.85
N ASP A 128 9.82 -16.38 -1.48
CA ASP A 128 10.24 -16.68 -0.11
C ASP A 128 11.66 -17.25 -0.10
N GLN A 129 12.11 -17.73 1.07
CA GLN A 129 13.42 -18.34 1.24
C GLN A 129 13.65 -19.63 0.44
N SER A 130 12.62 -20.16 -0.24
CA SER A 130 12.77 -21.29 -1.16
C SER A 130 13.13 -20.87 -2.58
N GLU A 131 13.28 -19.57 -2.84
CA GLU A 131 13.60 -18.99 -4.17
C GLU A 131 12.55 -19.33 -5.24
N ILE A 132 11.33 -19.69 -4.80
CA ILE A 132 10.20 -19.95 -5.69
C ILE A 132 9.33 -18.72 -5.74
N GLU A 133 9.16 -18.16 -6.94
CA GLU A 133 8.13 -17.17 -7.20
C GLU A 133 6.75 -17.83 -7.32
N ARG A 134 5.74 -17.23 -6.70
CA ARG A 134 4.33 -17.62 -6.85
C ARG A 134 3.47 -16.39 -7.05
N LYS A 135 2.49 -16.52 -7.95
CA LYS A 135 1.41 -15.54 -8.06
C LYS A 135 0.36 -15.80 -6.98
N VAL A 136 -0.01 -14.73 -6.28
CA VAL A 136 -1.13 -14.72 -5.34
C VAL A 136 -2.26 -13.90 -5.94
N VAL A 137 -3.39 -14.54 -6.22
CA VAL A 137 -4.61 -13.90 -6.72
C VAL A 137 -5.42 -13.37 -5.56
N LEU A 138 -5.65 -12.06 -5.56
CA LEU A 138 -6.39 -11.34 -4.53
C LEU A 138 -7.77 -10.97 -5.04
N TRP A 139 -8.82 -11.32 -4.30
CA TRP A 139 -10.21 -11.15 -4.72
C TRP A 139 -10.94 -10.13 -3.86
N ARG A 140 -11.91 -9.41 -4.46
CA ARG A 140 -12.80 -8.47 -3.74
C ARG A 140 -11.97 -7.43 -2.99
N GLY A 141 -12.27 -7.19 -1.70
CA GLY A 141 -11.54 -6.25 -0.86
C GLY A 141 -10.03 -6.52 -0.82
N ALA A 142 -9.61 -7.79 -0.86
CA ALA A 142 -8.20 -8.16 -0.86
C ALA A 142 -7.44 -7.64 -2.09
N ALA A 143 -8.11 -7.43 -3.23
CA ALA A 143 -7.47 -6.90 -4.43
C ALA A 143 -6.84 -5.52 -4.19
N PHE A 144 -7.47 -4.69 -3.35
CA PHE A 144 -6.99 -3.34 -3.03
C PHE A 144 -5.70 -3.34 -2.20
N TRP A 145 -5.34 -4.45 -1.57
CA TRP A 145 -4.06 -4.60 -0.87
C TRP A 145 -2.87 -4.46 -1.82
N SER A 146 -3.05 -4.76 -3.12
CA SER A 146 -2.02 -4.51 -4.15
C SER A 146 -1.62 -3.04 -4.31
N LEU A 147 -2.46 -2.09 -3.86
CA LEU A 147 -2.16 -0.66 -3.91
C LEU A 147 -1.29 -0.18 -2.75
N THR A 148 -1.14 -1.01 -1.71
CA THR A 148 -0.46 -0.64 -0.46
C THR A 148 0.85 -1.40 -0.25
N VAL A 149 1.29 -2.15 -1.26
CA VAL A 149 2.54 -2.91 -1.22
C VAL A 149 3.43 -2.57 -2.40
N PHE A 150 4.73 -2.56 -2.18
CA PHE A 150 5.75 -2.25 -3.16
C PHE A 150 6.72 -3.42 -3.34
N PRO A 151 7.41 -3.51 -4.49
CA PRO A 151 8.54 -4.43 -4.65
C PRO A 151 9.54 -4.29 -3.49
N GLY A 152 9.89 -5.41 -2.86
CA GLY A 152 10.77 -5.47 -1.70
C GLY A 152 10.06 -5.60 -0.35
N ASP A 153 8.79 -5.24 -0.26
CA ASP A 153 8.03 -5.34 1.00
C ASP A 153 7.95 -6.78 1.50
N ILE A 154 8.13 -6.99 2.79
CA ILE A 154 7.88 -8.28 3.44
C ILE A 154 6.41 -8.35 3.83
N ALA A 155 5.74 -9.45 3.50
CA ALA A 155 4.33 -9.66 3.78
C ALA A 155 4.04 -11.01 4.41
N LEU A 156 3.10 -11.01 5.35
CA LEU A 156 2.51 -12.20 5.93
C LEU A 156 1.11 -12.38 5.33
N LEU A 157 0.91 -13.49 4.62
CA LEU A 157 -0.37 -13.84 4.01
C LEU A 157 -0.93 -15.08 4.71
N THR A 158 -2.14 -14.99 5.26
CA THR A 158 -2.78 -16.10 5.98
C THR A 158 -3.97 -16.67 5.23
N ASP A 159 -4.30 -17.91 5.55
CA ASP A 159 -5.47 -18.62 5.03
C ASP A 159 -5.60 -18.60 3.50
N ILE A 160 -4.46 -18.58 2.79
CA ILE A 160 -4.42 -18.65 1.32
C ILE A 160 -4.50 -20.10 0.88
N VAL A 161 -5.10 -20.35 -0.29
CA VAL A 161 -5.28 -21.70 -0.83
C VAL A 161 -4.55 -21.86 -2.15
N MET A 162 -4.12 -23.08 -2.45
CA MET A 162 -3.56 -23.39 -3.75
C MET A 162 -4.67 -23.41 -4.81
N TYR A 163 -4.42 -22.72 -5.93
CA TYR A 163 -5.26 -22.75 -7.12
C TYR A 163 -4.39 -23.11 -8.32
N GLU A 164 -4.86 -24.05 -9.14
CA GLU A 164 -4.20 -24.42 -10.38
C GLU A 164 -4.88 -23.72 -11.55
N ASN A 165 -4.13 -22.90 -12.28
CA ASN A 165 -4.62 -22.30 -13.50
C ASN A 165 -4.53 -23.30 -14.64
N LEU A 166 -5.66 -23.95 -14.94
CA LEU A 166 -5.78 -24.98 -15.98
C LEU A 166 -5.38 -24.50 -17.39
N TRP A 167 -5.44 -23.20 -17.65
CA TRP A 167 -5.08 -22.65 -18.97
C TRP A 167 -3.57 -22.58 -19.18
N CYS A 168 -2.81 -22.33 -18.11
CA CYS A 168 -1.37 -22.10 -18.18
C CYS A 168 -0.56 -23.22 -17.51
N GLY A 169 -1.22 -24.18 -16.84
CA GLY A 169 -0.56 -25.20 -16.01
C GLY A 169 0.18 -24.63 -14.80
N GLU A 170 -0.07 -23.36 -14.44
CA GLU A 170 0.65 -22.66 -13.39
C GLU A 170 -0.03 -22.87 -12.04
N ILE A 171 0.74 -23.23 -11.02
CA ILE A 171 0.25 -23.34 -9.65
C ILE A 171 0.32 -21.97 -8.98
N MET A 172 -0.83 -21.40 -8.67
CA MET A 172 -0.99 -20.10 -8.02
C MET A 172 -1.51 -20.27 -6.59
N LEU A 173 -1.53 -19.18 -5.86
CA LEU A 173 -2.18 -19.06 -4.55
C LEU A 173 -3.34 -18.09 -4.67
N GLN A 174 -4.34 -18.23 -3.81
CA GLN A 174 -5.54 -17.41 -3.84
C GLN A 174 -5.95 -16.98 -2.43
N SER A 175 -6.27 -15.70 -2.27
CA SER A 175 -6.89 -15.18 -1.05
C SER A 175 -8.28 -15.78 -0.83
N THR A 176 -8.60 -16.11 0.41
CA THR A 176 -9.96 -16.49 0.82
C THR A 176 -10.62 -15.36 1.60
N PHE A 177 -11.89 -15.55 2.00
CA PHE A 177 -12.61 -14.58 2.82
C PHE A 177 -12.05 -14.46 4.25
N THR A 178 -11.25 -15.43 4.71
CA THR A 178 -10.58 -15.38 6.02
C THR A 178 -9.13 -14.93 5.92
N SER A 179 -8.62 -14.68 4.70
CA SER A 179 -7.24 -14.26 4.52
C SER A 179 -6.98 -12.90 5.16
N GLN A 180 -5.88 -12.84 5.91
CA GLN A 180 -5.29 -11.59 6.38
C GLN A 180 -4.00 -11.35 5.59
N LEU A 181 -3.84 -10.12 5.10
CA LEU A 181 -2.69 -9.70 4.31
C LEU A 181 -2.03 -8.56 5.08
N LEU A 182 -0.88 -8.83 5.68
CA LEU A 182 -0.16 -7.88 6.52
C LEU A 182 1.14 -7.49 5.84
N ASN A 183 1.31 -6.20 5.54
CA ASN A 183 2.58 -5.62 5.13
C ASN A 183 3.45 -5.38 6.39
N LEU A 184 4.68 -5.88 6.38
CA LEU A 184 5.65 -5.82 7.47
C LEU A 184 6.82 -4.86 7.18
N GLY A 185 6.83 -4.22 6.01
CA GLY A 185 7.84 -3.23 5.60
C GLY A 185 8.89 -3.74 4.65
#